data_AF-A0A8C9W9I6-F1
#
_entry.id   AF-A0A8C9W9I6-F1
#
_cell.length_a   1.000
_cell.length_b   1.000
_cell.length_c   1.000
_cell.angle_alpha   90.00
_cell.angle_beta   90.00
_cell.angle_gamma   90.00
#
_symmetry.space_group_name_H-M   'P 1'
#
loop_
_entity.id
_entity.type
_entity.pdbx_description
1 polymer ?
#
loop_
_entity_poly.entity_id
_entity_poly.type
_entity_poly.pdbx_seq_one_letter_code
_entity_poly.pdbx_strand_id
1 'polypeptide(L)'
;MGDAAMAEFGPAASFLRKSDKERLEAQTRPFDMKKECFVPDPEAEYVKASIVSRDGDKVTAQTEHGKTVTVKEADVHPQNPPKFDKIEDMAMFTFLHEPAVLFNLKERYAAWMIYTYSGLFCVTVNPYKWLPVYDPAVVTAYRGKKRSEAPPHIFSISDNAYQYMLSDRENQSILITHPKIAEEGVNAVINVVNFEKYNMNNMDFSLIAFL
;
A
#
# COMPACT_ATOMS: atom_id res chain seq x y z
N MET A 1 0.43 16.73 6.73
CA MET A 1 1.85 16.90 6.33
C MET A 1 1.85 17.21 4.86
N GLY A 2 2.31 18.41 4.50
CA GLY A 2 2.29 18.88 3.13
C GLY A 2 3.63 18.74 2.42
N ASP A 3 3.72 19.25 1.19
CA ASP A 3 4.90 19.16 0.30
C ASP A 3 6.23 19.59 0.98
N ALA A 4 6.19 20.53 1.92
CA ALA A 4 7.36 20.96 2.69
C ALA A 4 7.99 19.83 3.53
N ALA A 5 7.18 18.92 4.08
CA ALA A 5 7.66 17.75 4.81
C ALA A 5 8.29 16.72 3.87
N MET A 6 7.90 16.71 2.59
CA MET A 6 8.47 15.77 1.61
C MET A 6 9.84 16.19 1.09
N ALA A 7 10.25 17.45 1.29
CA ALA A 7 11.51 17.99 0.79
C ALA A 7 12.75 17.27 1.35
N GLU A 8 12.67 16.79 2.59
CA GLU A 8 13.75 16.04 3.26
C GLU A 8 14.07 14.68 2.59
N PHE A 9 13.11 14.11 1.84
CA PHE A 9 13.29 12.87 1.10
C PHE A 9 13.92 13.07 -0.28
N GLY A 10 14.12 14.34 -0.70
CA GLY A 10 14.79 14.67 -1.95
C GLY A 10 14.21 13.93 -3.18
N PRO A 11 15.05 13.29 -4.02
CA PRO A 11 14.60 12.54 -5.19
C PRO A 11 13.64 11.36 -4.89
N ALA A 12 13.64 10.85 -3.65
CA ALA A 12 12.77 9.75 -3.25
C ALA A 12 11.32 10.21 -3.01
N ALA A 13 11.08 11.51 -2.80
CA ALA A 13 9.78 12.03 -2.38
C ALA A 13 8.62 11.56 -3.26
N SER A 14 8.77 11.64 -4.58
CA SER A 14 7.74 11.25 -5.56
C SER A 14 7.39 9.77 -5.58
N PHE A 15 8.27 8.93 -5.04
CA PHE A 15 8.12 7.47 -4.89
C PHE A 15 7.54 7.08 -3.52
N LEU A 16 7.54 8.00 -2.56
CA LEU A 16 7.01 7.77 -1.21
C LEU A 16 5.60 8.35 -1.05
N ARG A 17 5.38 9.58 -1.53
CA ARG A 17 4.10 10.28 -1.46
C ARG A 17 3.94 11.24 -2.63
N LYS A 18 2.74 11.29 -3.22
CA LYS A 18 2.40 12.27 -4.26
C LYS A 18 2.31 13.68 -3.70
N SER A 19 2.52 14.66 -4.58
CA SER A 19 2.40 16.07 -4.20
C SER A 19 0.99 16.38 -3.69
N ASP A 20 0.87 17.38 -2.83
CA ASP A 20 -0.44 17.81 -2.33
C ASP A 20 -1.36 18.24 -3.46
N LYS A 21 -0.80 18.80 -4.55
CA LYS A 21 -1.54 19.12 -5.76
C LYS A 21 -2.18 17.88 -6.40
N GLU A 22 -1.39 16.85 -6.69
CA GLU A 22 -1.90 15.61 -7.29
C GLU A 22 -2.91 14.91 -6.38
N ARG A 23 -2.67 14.95 -5.06
CA ARG A 23 -3.61 14.40 -4.07
C ARG A 23 -4.93 15.17 -4.08
N LEU A 24 -4.90 16.50 -4.10
CA LEU A 24 -6.11 17.31 -4.15
C LEU A 24 -6.89 17.10 -5.45
N GLU A 25 -6.20 17.04 -6.59
CA GLU A 25 -6.82 16.73 -7.89
C GLU A 25 -7.51 15.35 -7.86
N ALA A 26 -6.84 14.33 -7.31
CA ALA A 26 -7.42 12.99 -7.16
C ALA A 26 -8.64 12.98 -6.23
N GLN A 27 -8.60 13.74 -5.13
CA GLN A 27 -9.69 13.80 -4.15
C GLN A 27 -10.92 14.58 -4.64
N THR A 28 -10.73 15.52 -5.57
CA THR A 28 -11.81 16.36 -6.12
C THR A 28 -12.49 15.77 -7.34
N ARG A 29 -12.06 14.59 -7.81
CA ARG A 29 -12.68 13.93 -8.97
C ARG A 29 -14.18 13.65 -8.71
N PRO A 30 -15.05 13.78 -9.72
CA PRO A 30 -16.45 13.41 -9.60
C PRO A 30 -16.58 11.95 -9.19
N PHE A 31 -17.40 11.68 -8.16
CA PHE A 31 -17.62 10.34 -7.65
C PHE A 31 -19.04 10.22 -7.10
N ASP A 32 -19.78 9.23 -7.61
CA ASP A 32 -21.10 8.90 -7.11
C ASP A 32 -21.03 7.55 -6.36
N MET A 33 -21.10 7.62 -5.03
CA MET A 33 -21.02 6.45 -4.15
C MET A 33 -22.13 5.42 -4.40
N LYS A 34 -23.24 5.80 -5.04
CA LYS A 34 -24.33 4.88 -5.38
C LYS A 34 -24.14 4.17 -6.72
N LYS A 35 -23.26 4.70 -7.58
CA LYS A 35 -23.00 4.17 -8.91
C LYS A 35 -21.66 3.47 -9.03
N GLU A 36 -20.62 4.02 -8.40
CA GLU A 36 -19.25 3.50 -8.52
C GLU A 36 -19.05 2.24 -7.67
N CYS A 37 -18.84 1.11 -8.33
CA CYS A 37 -18.66 -0.19 -7.70
C CYS A 37 -17.52 -1.00 -8.34
N PHE A 38 -17.19 -2.12 -7.71
CA PHE A 38 -16.38 -3.19 -8.25
C PHE A 38 -17.29 -4.39 -8.53
N VAL A 39 -17.04 -5.04 -9.65
CA VAL A 39 -17.74 -6.26 -10.06
C VAL A 39 -16.73 -7.35 -10.40
N PRO A 40 -17.05 -8.63 -10.19
CA PRO A 40 -16.17 -9.72 -10.54
C PRO A 40 -15.97 -9.80 -12.06
N ASP A 41 -14.76 -10.11 -12.49
CA ASP A 41 -14.39 -10.30 -13.88
C ASP A 41 -13.62 -11.63 -14.08
N PRO A 42 -13.91 -12.41 -15.14
CA PRO A 42 -13.24 -13.68 -15.37
C PRO A 42 -11.72 -13.59 -15.63
N GLU A 43 -11.22 -12.47 -16.15
CA GLU A 43 -9.81 -12.30 -16.50
C GLU A 43 -9.04 -11.50 -15.45
N ALA A 44 -9.63 -10.40 -14.97
CA ALA A 44 -8.98 -9.47 -14.04
C ALA A 44 -9.37 -9.69 -12.57
N GLU A 45 -10.15 -10.73 -12.26
CA GLU A 45 -10.75 -11.07 -10.96
C GLU A 45 -11.78 -10.03 -10.48
N TYR A 46 -11.42 -8.74 -10.47
CA TYR A 46 -12.31 -7.60 -10.22
C TYR A 46 -12.00 -6.43 -11.15
N VAL A 47 -13.05 -5.76 -11.61
CA VAL A 47 -12.95 -4.54 -12.43
C VAL A 47 -13.79 -3.41 -11.84
N LYS A 48 -13.39 -2.17 -12.10
CA LYS A 48 -14.24 -1.01 -11.78
C LYS A 48 -15.44 -0.96 -12.71
N ALA A 49 -16.59 -0.57 -12.19
CA ALA A 49 -17.82 -0.42 -12.94
C ALA A 49 -18.71 0.69 -12.38
N SER A 50 -19.58 1.22 -13.24
CA SER A 50 -20.62 2.16 -12.87
C SER A 50 -22.00 1.52 -13.06
N ILE A 51 -22.82 1.50 -12.02
CA ILE A 51 -24.17 0.92 -12.04
C ILE A 51 -25.07 1.72 -12.98
N VAL A 52 -25.72 1.01 -13.91
CA VAL A 52 -26.69 1.56 -14.87
C VAL A 52 -28.12 1.32 -14.37
N SER A 53 -28.43 0.11 -13.91
CA SER A 53 -29.75 -0.24 -13.39
C SER A 53 -29.68 -1.32 -12.32
N ARG A 54 -30.70 -1.34 -11.46
CA ARG A 54 -30.95 -2.41 -10.48
C ARG A 54 -32.33 -3.00 -10.74
N ASP A 55 -32.39 -4.33 -10.86
CA ASP A 55 -33.61 -5.09 -11.05
C ASP A 55 -33.66 -6.25 -10.03
N GLY A 56 -34.30 -5.99 -8.89
CA GLY A 56 -34.38 -6.94 -7.78
C GLY A 56 -33.00 -7.34 -7.25
N ASP A 57 -32.62 -8.60 -7.46
CA ASP A 57 -31.35 -9.20 -7.01
C ASP A 57 -30.23 -9.07 -8.07
N LYS A 58 -30.48 -8.38 -9.19
CA LYS A 58 -29.51 -8.22 -10.28
C LYS A 58 -29.15 -6.76 -10.50
N VAL A 59 -27.87 -6.52 -10.71
CA VAL A 59 -27.30 -5.21 -11.03
C VAL A 59 -26.70 -5.25 -12.41
N THR A 60 -27.11 -4.31 -13.25
CA THR A 60 -26.46 -4.08 -14.54
C THR A 60 -25.48 -2.92 -14.39
N ALA A 61 -24.20 -3.19 -14.61
CA ALA A 61 -23.13 -2.21 -14.48
C ALA A 61 -22.29 -2.15 -15.77
N GLN A 62 -21.80 -0.97 -16.10
CA GLN A 62 -20.86 -0.76 -17.19
C GLN A 62 -19.44 -0.77 -16.63
N THR A 63 -18.64 -1.74 -17.06
CA THR A 63 -17.23 -1.87 -16.65
C THR A 63 -16.37 -0.75 -17.23
N GLU A 64 -15.20 -0.50 -16.64
CA GLU A 64 -14.22 0.47 -17.14
C GLU A 64 -13.71 0.15 -18.57
N HIS A 65 -13.84 -1.11 -19.01
CA HIS A 65 -13.54 -1.57 -20.37
C HIS A 65 -14.69 -1.34 -21.37
N GLY A 66 -15.77 -0.68 -20.95
CA GLY A 66 -16.93 -0.38 -21.79
C GLY A 66 -17.93 -1.54 -21.97
N LYS A 67 -17.64 -2.73 -21.42
CA LYS A 67 -18.52 -3.89 -21.44
C LYS A 67 -19.62 -3.75 -20.38
N THR A 68 -20.87 -4.01 -20.75
CA THR A 68 -21.99 -4.10 -19.81
C THR A 68 -22.10 -5.51 -19.26
N VAL A 69 -22.15 -5.64 -17.94
CA VAL A 69 -22.29 -6.93 -17.24
C VAL A 69 -23.49 -6.88 -16.30
N THR A 70 -24.14 -8.03 -16.14
CA THR A 70 -25.21 -8.22 -15.16
C THR A 70 -24.75 -9.23 -14.13
N VAL A 71 -24.62 -8.79 -12.88
CA VAL A 71 -24.16 -9.59 -11.73
C VAL A 71 -25.21 -9.56 -10.63
N LYS A 72 -25.08 -10.42 -9.62
CA LYS A 72 -25.97 -10.37 -8.44
C LYS A 72 -25.60 -9.19 -7.57
N GLU A 73 -26.56 -8.56 -6.88
CA GLU A 73 -26.27 -7.44 -5.96
C GLU A 73 -25.28 -7.85 -4.86
N ALA A 74 -25.30 -9.11 -4.42
CA ALA A 74 -24.36 -9.64 -3.43
C ALA A 74 -22.89 -9.64 -3.89
N ASP A 75 -22.64 -9.71 -5.19
CA ASP A 75 -21.30 -9.73 -5.78
C ASP A 75 -20.81 -8.30 -6.16
N VAL A 76 -21.62 -7.27 -5.89
CA VAL A 76 -21.27 -5.87 -6.15
C VAL A 76 -20.66 -5.26 -4.91
N HIS A 77 -19.41 -4.82 -5.01
CA HIS A 77 -18.71 -4.17 -3.92
C HIS A 77 -18.63 -2.65 -4.13
N PRO A 78 -18.99 -1.81 -3.15
CA PRO A 78 -18.93 -0.36 -3.32
C PRO A 78 -17.48 0.14 -3.39
N GLN A 79 -17.21 1.15 -4.22
CA GLN A 79 -15.90 1.82 -4.24
C GLN A 79 -15.75 2.76 -3.03
N ASN A 80 -14.52 2.87 -2.52
CA ASN A 80 -14.21 3.90 -1.52
C ASN A 80 -14.20 5.30 -2.18
N PRO A 81 -14.69 6.34 -1.49
CA PRO A 81 -14.66 7.71 -2.02
C PRO A 81 -13.24 8.18 -2.39
N PRO A 82 -13.07 9.14 -3.32
CA PRO A 82 -11.77 9.58 -3.81
C PRO A 82 -10.83 10.14 -2.73
N LYS A 83 -11.38 10.55 -1.57
CA LYS A 83 -10.58 10.92 -0.39
C LYS A 83 -9.61 9.81 0.06
N PHE A 84 -9.92 8.56 -0.27
CA PHE A 84 -9.12 7.39 0.06
C PHE A 84 -8.22 6.90 -1.10
N ASP A 85 -8.15 7.66 -2.21
CA ASP A 85 -7.28 7.29 -3.33
C ASP A 85 -5.81 7.22 -2.87
N LYS A 86 -5.13 6.12 -3.20
CA LYS A 86 -3.73 5.82 -2.84
C LYS A 86 -3.44 6.01 -1.35
N ILE A 87 -4.37 5.64 -0.47
CA ILE A 87 -4.16 5.80 0.96
C ILE A 87 -2.93 5.04 1.45
N GLU A 88 -2.23 5.64 2.41
CA GLU A 88 -1.01 5.09 2.99
C GLU A 88 -1.27 3.92 3.93
N ASP A 89 -2.45 3.88 4.55
CA ASP A 89 -2.89 2.80 5.43
C ASP A 89 -4.30 2.33 5.04
N MET A 90 -4.39 1.13 4.50
CA MET A 90 -5.65 0.53 4.04
C MET A 90 -6.61 0.20 5.18
N ALA A 91 -6.12 0.11 6.43
CA ALA A 91 -7.00 -0.05 7.59
C ALA A 91 -7.91 1.18 7.82
N MET A 92 -7.62 2.30 7.17
CA MET A 92 -8.46 3.50 7.22
C MET A 92 -9.61 3.51 6.20
N PHE A 93 -9.75 2.47 5.35
CA PHE A 93 -10.88 2.40 4.41
C PHE A 93 -12.23 2.34 5.12
N THR A 94 -13.25 2.92 4.47
CA THR A 94 -14.64 2.76 4.91
C THR A 94 -15.17 1.38 4.52
N PHE A 95 -14.88 0.95 3.30
CA PHE A 95 -15.20 -0.39 2.80
C PHE A 95 -13.89 -1.17 2.64
N LEU A 96 -13.66 -2.12 3.54
CA LEU A 96 -12.49 -2.99 3.52
C LEU A 96 -12.90 -4.38 3.01
N HIS A 97 -12.82 -4.55 1.70
CA HIS A 97 -13.06 -5.80 0.98
C HIS A 97 -11.91 -6.05 0.00
N GLU A 98 -11.86 -7.25 -0.56
CA GLU A 98 -10.77 -7.69 -1.45
C GLU A 98 -10.49 -6.72 -2.62
N PRO A 99 -11.49 -6.26 -3.40
CA PRO A 99 -11.20 -5.33 -4.49
C PRO A 99 -10.71 -3.96 -4.01
N ALA A 100 -11.15 -3.45 -2.86
CA ALA A 100 -10.63 -2.18 -2.33
C ALA A 100 -9.13 -2.25 -2.03
N VAL A 101 -8.67 -3.36 -1.44
CA VAL A 101 -7.25 -3.59 -1.14
C VAL A 101 -6.46 -3.73 -2.44
N LEU A 102 -6.94 -4.57 -3.36
CA LEU A 102 -6.29 -4.83 -4.64
C LEU A 102 -6.10 -3.55 -5.46
N PHE A 103 -7.15 -2.75 -5.63
CA PHE A 103 -7.08 -1.54 -6.44
C PHE A 103 -6.20 -0.46 -5.80
N ASN A 104 -6.17 -0.34 -4.47
CA ASN A 104 -5.26 0.59 -3.82
C ASN A 104 -3.80 0.22 -4.05
N LEU A 105 -3.45 -1.06 -3.89
CA LEU A 105 -2.10 -1.55 -4.18
C LEU A 105 -1.74 -1.34 -5.65
N LYS A 106 -2.67 -1.66 -6.57
CA LYS A 106 -2.49 -1.46 -8.03
C LYS A 106 -2.25 0.00 -8.39
N GLU A 107 -3.04 0.93 -7.84
CA GLU A 107 -2.92 2.36 -8.13
C GLU A 107 -1.68 2.99 -7.50
N ARG A 108 -1.29 2.55 -6.30
CA ARG A 108 -0.03 2.98 -5.67
C ARG A 108 1.18 2.45 -6.43
N TYR A 109 1.15 1.19 -6.84
CA TYR A 109 2.20 0.58 -7.64
C TYR A 109 2.36 1.25 -9.02
N ALA A 110 1.26 1.53 -9.72
CA ALA A 110 1.27 2.27 -10.98
C ALA A 110 1.88 3.68 -10.84
N ALA A 111 1.81 4.23 -9.64
CA ALA A 111 2.38 5.52 -9.27
C ALA A 111 3.83 5.41 -8.70
N TRP A 112 4.45 4.23 -8.78
CA TRP A 112 5.78 3.88 -8.24
C TRP A 112 5.91 3.98 -6.72
N MET A 113 4.80 3.89 -5.99
CA MET A 113 4.78 3.81 -4.54
C MET A 113 4.64 2.35 -4.10
N ILE A 114 5.77 1.71 -3.81
CA ILE A 114 5.83 0.25 -3.57
C ILE A 114 5.46 -0.17 -2.15
N TYR A 115 5.44 0.76 -1.20
CA TYR A 115 5.11 0.50 0.19
C TYR A 115 3.71 1.02 0.52
N THR A 116 2.93 0.18 1.22
CA THR A 116 1.59 0.52 1.70
C THR A 116 1.35 -0.16 3.03
N TYR A 117 0.79 0.55 4.01
CA TYR A 117 0.39 -0.10 5.26
C TYR A 117 -0.99 -0.74 5.15
N SER A 118 -1.18 -1.79 5.96
CA SER A 118 -2.46 -2.43 6.18
C SER A 118 -2.58 -2.74 7.66
N GLY A 119 -3.04 -1.76 8.47
CA GLY A 119 -3.04 -1.91 9.92
C GLY A 119 -1.60 -2.12 10.41
N LEU A 120 -1.29 -3.16 11.16
CA LEU A 120 0.08 -3.39 11.64
C LEU A 120 1.07 -3.82 10.53
N PHE A 121 0.58 -4.26 9.38
CA PHE A 121 1.42 -4.79 8.31
C PHE A 121 2.00 -3.69 7.41
N CYS A 122 3.22 -3.92 6.90
CA CYS A 122 3.80 -3.16 5.80
C CYS A 122 3.84 -4.06 4.56
N VAL A 123 2.98 -3.75 3.58
CA VAL A 123 2.92 -4.44 2.29
C VAL A 123 3.94 -3.80 1.37
N THR A 124 4.77 -4.63 0.74
CA THR A 124 5.75 -4.22 -0.27
C THR A 124 5.51 -4.96 -1.58
N VAL A 125 5.56 -4.24 -2.69
CA VAL A 125 5.41 -4.79 -4.04
C VAL A 125 6.74 -4.63 -4.79
N ASN A 126 7.25 -5.70 -5.41
CA ASN A 126 8.54 -5.64 -6.12
C ASN A 126 8.45 -4.63 -7.30
N PRO A 127 9.28 -3.57 -7.33
CA PRO A 127 9.27 -2.59 -8.42
C PRO A 127 9.83 -3.11 -9.75
N TYR A 128 10.57 -4.23 -9.75
CA TYR A 128 11.37 -4.72 -10.89
C TYR A 128 12.28 -3.65 -11.52
N LYS A 129 12.60 -2.61 -10.74
CA LYS A 129 13.34 -1.42 -11.15
C LYS A 129 14.00 -0.80 -9.93
N TRP A 130 15.20 -0.28 -10.12
CA TRP A 130 15.89 0.48 -9.09
C TRP A 130 15.18 1.81 -8.80
N LEU A 131 14.89 2.07 -7.52
CA LEU A 131 14.26 3.30 -7.05
C LEU A 131 15.19 4.01 -6.04
N PRO A 132 15.26 5.36 -6.05
CA PRO A 132 16.12 6.12 -5.13
C PRO A 132 15.60 6.18 -3.68
N VAL A 133 14.78 5.22 -3.26
CA VAL A 133 14.13 5.19 -1.93
C VAL A 133 15.04 4.62 -0.83
N TYR A 134 16.21 4.10 -1.20
CA TYR A 134 17.18 3.51 -0.27
C TYR A 134 18.42 4.39 -0.04
N ASP A 135 18.42 5.62 -0.56
CA ASP A 135 19.56 6.52 -0.42
C ASP A 135 19.78 6.92 1.06
N PRO A 136 21.03 7.23 1.46
CA PRO A 136 21.34 7.62 2.85
C PRO A 136 20.53 8.84 3.36
N ALA A 137 20.13 9.73 2.46
CA ALA A 137 19.25 10.85 2.78
C ALA A 137 17.88 10.37 3.29
N VAL A 138 17.32 9.31 2.70
CA VAL A 138 16.04 8.72 3.10
C VAL A 138 16.16 8.05 4.47
N VAL A 139 17.26 7.33 4.73
CA VAL A 139 17.53 6.75 6.05
C VAL A 139 17.53 7.84 7.14
N THR A 140 18.20 8.95 6.87
CA THR A 140 18.26 10.09 7.79
C THR A 140 16.88 10.71 7.99
N ALA A 141 16.10 10.83 6.92
CA ALA A 141 14.74 11.38 6.98
C ALA A 141 13.77 10.50 7.79
N TYR A 142 13.93 9.18 7.83
CA TYR A 142 13.07 8.30 8.62
C TYR A 142 13.47 8.18 10.11
N ARG A 143 14.67 8.62 10.49
CA ARG A 143 15.19 8.44 11.84
C ARG A 143 14.35 9.17 12.89
N GLY A 144 13.91 8.45 13.90
CA GLY A 144 13.16 8.99 15.04
C GLY A 144 11.73 9.42 14.72
N LYS A 145 11.20 9.06 13.54
CA LYS A 145 9.84 9.44 13.13
C LYS A 145 8.83 8.36 13.46
N LYS A 146 7.68 8.81 13.98
CA LYS A 146 6.54 7.91 14.14
C LYS A 146 6.00 7.54 12.77
N ARG A 147 5.34 6.37 12.69
CA ARG A 147 4.71 5.90 11.46
C ARG A 147 3.72 6.89 10.83
N SER A 148 3.01 7.68 11.62
CA SER A 148 2.09 8.72 11.13
C SER A 148 2.79 9.95 10.54
N GLU A 149 4.08 10.11 10.85
CA GLU A 149 4.87 11.29 10.51
C GLU A 149 5.68 11.13 9.22
N ALA A 150 5.74 9.92 8.68
CA ALA A 150 6.47 9.63 7.46
C ALA A 150 5.63 8.73 6.54
N PRO A 151 5.82 8.78 5.22
CA PRO A 151 5.14 7.88 4.30
C PRO A 151 5.48 6.40 4.56
N PRO A 152 4.69 5.44 4.07
CA PRO A 152 4.98 4.03 4.22
C PRO A 152 6.35 3.65 3.69
N HIS A 153 7.17 3.02 4.53
CA HIS A 153 8.49 2.51 4.16
C HIS A 153 8.99 1.46 5.14
N ILE A 154 9.88 0.58 4.67
CA ILE A 154 10.53 -0.42 5.54
C ILE A 154 11.36 0.23 6.65
N PHE A 155 12.02 1.36 6.36
CA PHE A 155 12.78 2.12 7.36
C PHE A 155 11.92 2.65 8.51
N SER A 156 10.63 2.96 8.26
CA SER A 156 9.73 3.31 9.35
C SER A 156 9.50 2.11 10.28
N ILE A 157 9.34 0.89 9.74
CA ILE A 157 9.20 -0.32 10.56
C ILE A 157 10.49 -0.58 11.36
N SER A 158 11.65 -0.49 10.71
CA SER A 158 12.95 -0.71 11.36
C SER A 158 13.25 0.34 12.43
N ASP A 159 13.02 1.63 12.16
CA ASP A 159 13.26 2.70 13.14
C ASP A 159 12.29 2.59 14.31
N ASN A 160 10.99 2.35 14.06
CA ASN A 160 10.03 2.21 15.16
C ASN A 160 10.36 0.98 16.03
N ALA A 161 10.75 -0.16 15.45
CA ALA A 161 11.23 -1.31 16.21
C ALA A 161 12.46 -0.96 17.07
N TYR A 162 13.42 -0.22 16.51
CA TYR A 162 14.58 0.23 17.26
C TYR A 162 14.21 1.19 18.42
N GLN A 163 13.31 2.14 18.18
CA GLN A 163 12.83 3.06 19.21
C GLN A 163 12.07 2.32 20.33
N TYR A 164 11.22 1.34 20.00
CA TYR A 164 10.53 0.51 20.99
C TYR A 164 11.52 -0.33 21.80
N MET A 165 12.53 -0.92 21.16
CA MET A 165 13.58 -1.66 21.87
C MET A 165 14.30 -0.79 22.91
N LEU A 166 14.63 0.47 22.58
CA LEU A 166 15.30 1.38 23.50
C LEU A 166 14.38 1.91 24.61
N SER A 167 13.13 2.18 24.28
CA SER A 167 12.15 2.79 25.19
C SER A 167 11.58 1.76 26.18
N ASP A 168 11.14 0.62 25.65
CA ASP A 168 10.45 -0.43 26.40
C ASP A 168 11.44 -1.43 27.01
N ARG A 169 12.69 -1.44 26.52
CA ARG A 169 13.76 -2.37 26.91
C ARG A 169 13.39 -3.84 26.68
N GLU A 170 12.57 -4.08 25.68
CA GLU A 170 12.14 -5.42 25.25
C GLU A 170 12.70 -5.76 23.86
N ASN A 171 12.98 -7.04 23.65
CA ASN A 171 13.46 -7.54 22.36
C ASN A 171 12.39 -7.34 21.28
N GLN A 172 12.81 -6.88 20.11
CA GLN A 172 11.93 -6.64 18.96
C GLN A 172 12.29 -7.58 17.82
N SER A 173 11.27 -8.00 17.07
CA SER A 173 11.42 -8.83 15.88
C SER A 173 10.63 -8.23 14.73
N ILE A 174 11.19 -8.30 13.51
CA ILE A 174 10.47 -7.97 12.28
C ILE A 174 10.25 -9.27 11.51
N LEU A 175 8.98 -9.58 11.25
CA LEU A 175 8.57 -10.72 10.47
C LEU A 175 8.41 -10.32 8.99
N ILE A 176 9.28 -10.82 8.13
CA ILE A 176 9.19 -10.60 6.68
C ILE A 176 8.74 -11.90 6.03
N THR A 177 7.54 -11.90 5.47
CA THR A 177 6.99 -13.04 4.72
C THR A 177 7.03 -12.76 3.23
N HIS A 178 7.48 -13.73 2.45
CA HIS A 178 7.38 -13.68 0.99
C HIS A 178 6.84 -15.02 0.46
N PRO A 179 5.84 -14.99 -0.43
CA PRO A 179 5.49 -16.16 -1.21
C PRO A 179 6.62 -16.39 -2.23
N LYS A 180 7.33 -17.52 -2.12
CA LYS A 180 8.19 -17.98 -3.22
C LYS A 180 7.29 -18.30 -4.42
N ILE A 181 7.68 -17.86 -5.62
CA ILE A 181 7.11 -18.38 -6.87
C ILE A 181 7.46 -19.87 -6.89
N ALA A 182 6.43 -20.71 -6.86
CA ALA A 182 6.54 -22.14 -6.68
C ALA A 182 7.03 -22.83 -7.95
N GLU A 183 8.30 -23.20 -8.02
CA GLU A 183 8.70 -24.39 -8.79
C GLU A 183 8.61 -25.67 -7.96
N GLU A 184 8.64 -25.61 -6.61
CA GLU A 184 8.72 -26.83 -5.78
C GLU A 184 7.98 -26.72 -4.43
N GLY A 185 6.65 -26.51 -4.47
CA GLY A 185 5.74 -27.05 -3.45
C GLY A 185 6.02 -26.82 -1.94
N VAL A 186 6.54 -25.67 -1.51
CA VAL A 186 6.69 -25.33 -0.07
C VAL A 186 6.26 -23.90 0.25
N ASN A 187 5.55 -23.77 1.37
CA ASN A 187 4.92 -22.58 1.95
C ASN A 187 5.87 -21.39 2.20
N ALA A 188 5.28 -20.20 2.24
CA ALA A 188 5.85 -18.88 2.51
C ALA A 188 7.12 -18.90 3.40
N VAL A 189 8.19 -18.27 2.91
CA VAL A 189 9.41 -18.13 3.70
C VAL A 189 9.22 -16.97 4.67
N ILE A 190 9.38 -17.28 5.95
CA ILE A 190 9.33 -16.33 7.05
C ILE A 190 10.77 -15.98 7.42
N ASN A 191 11.23 -14.79 7.05
CA ASN A 191 12.49 -14.24 7.53
C ASN A 191 12.21 -13.41 8.79
N VAL A 192 12.67 -13.90 9.95
CA VAL A 192 12.64 -13.13 11.21
C VAL A 192 13.94 -12.34 11.32
N VAL A 193 13.87 -11.01 11.28
CA VAL A 193 15.00 -10.15 11.64
C VAL A 193 14.89 -9.84 13.13
N ASN A 194 15.75 -10.48 13.94
CA ASN A 194 15.89 -10.19 15.36
C ASN A 194 16.87 -9.04 15.55
N PHE A 195 16.43 -7.95 16.19
CA PHE A 195 17.29 -6.83 16.58
C PHE A 195 17.87 -7.10 17.96
N GLU A 196 18.74 -8.10 18.10
CA GLU A 196 19.49 -8.27 19.34
C GLU A 196 20.78 -7.42 19.25
N LYS A 197 20.75 -6.24 19.88
CA LYS A 197 21.93 -5.35 20.11
C LYS A 197 22.74 -4.94 18.87
N TYR A 198 22.13 -4.73 17.70
CA TYR A 198 22.84 -4.10 16.59
C TYR A 198 22.76 -2.57 16.67
N ASN A 199 23.94 -1.96 16.85
CA ASN A 199 24.15 -0.52 16.75
C ASN A 199 23.82 -0.06 15.32
N MET A 200 22.97 0.95 15.15
CA MET A 200 22.50 1.40 13.82
C MET A 200 23.62 1.80 12.85
N ASN A 201 24.84 2.04 13.34
CA ASN A 201 26.01 2.32 12.52
C ASN A 201 26.63 1.07 11.85
N ASN A 202 26.26 -0.14 12.30
CA ASN A 202 26.75 -1.44 11.81
C ASN A 202 25.58 -2.36 11.38
N MET A 203 24.44 -1.80 10.97
CA MET A 203 23.44 -2.59 10.26
C MET A 203 23.99 -2.92 8.88
N ASP A 204 24.71 -4.04 8.78
CA ASP A 204 24.90 -4.74 7.52
C ASP A 204 23.51 -5.16 7.04
N PHE A 205 22.89 -4.31 6.23
CA PHE A 205 21.63 -4.54 5.51
C PHE A 205 21.78 -5.60 4.40
N SER A 206 22.65 -6.59 4.60
CA SER A 206 22.83 -7.72 3.68
C SER A 206 21.56 -8.56 3.53
N LEU A 207 20.53 -8.33 4.37
CA LEU A 207 19.21 -8.96 4.26
C LEU A 207 18.22 -8.24 3.31
N ILE A 208 18.57 -7.09 2.73
CA ILE A 208 17.74 -6.40 1.71
C ILE A 208 17.93 -7.02 0.30
N ALA A 209 18.83 -8.00 0.15
CA ALA A 209 19.08 -8.68 -1.12
C ALA A 209 18.14 -9.89 -1.35
N PHE A 210 16.83 -9.66 -1.39
CA PHE A 210 15.89 -10.52 -2.12
C PHE A 210 14.79 -9.67 -2.78
N LEU A 211 15.22 -8.59 -3.42
CA LEU A 211 14.49 -7.90 -4.49
C LEU A 211 14.93 -8.46 -5.85
#